data_AF-A0A940TF56-F1
#
_entry.id   AF-A0A940TF56-F1
#
_cell.length_a   1.000
_cell.length_b   1.000
_cell.length_c   1.000
_cell.angle_alpha   90.00
_cell.angle_beta   90.00
_cell.angle_gamma   90.00
#
_symmetry.space_group_name_H-M   'P 1'
#
loop_
_entity.id
_entity.type
_entity.pdbx_description
1 polymer ?
#
loop_
_entity_poly.entity_id
_entity_poly.type
_entity_poly.pdbx_seq_one_letter_code
_entity_poly.pdbx_strand_id
1 'polypeptide(L)' 'LIESEKELEGQVYRCYGIQLSYAGAEVTMEDLSLDREKVERLVRLCNELALSPLHFRDVLEDFLGEESI' A
#
# COMPACT_ATOMS: atom_id res chain seq x y z
N LEU A 1 2.33 0.14 8.63
CA LEU A 1 0.93 -0.04 8.18
C LEU A 1 0.17 1.21 8.59
N ILE A 2 -0.62 1.78 7.68
CA ILE A 2 -1.51 2.92 7.95
C ILE A 2 -2.94 2.41 7.79
N GLU A 3 -3.85 2.86 8.65
CA GLU A 3 -5.27 2.56 8.58
C GLU A 3 -6.00 3.87 8.34
N SER A 4 -6.78 3.94 7.25
CA SER A 4 -7.54 5.13 6.86
C SER A 4 -8.96 4.72 6.50
N GLU A 5 -9.94 5.55 6.87
CA GLU A 5 -11.35 5.32 6.53
C GLU A 5 -11.74 6.22 5.36
N LYS A 6 -12.32 5.64 4.31
CA LYS A 6 -12.74 6.35 3.11
C LYS A 6 -14.23 6.12 2.89
N GLU A 7 -14.98 7.21 2.76
CA GLU A 7 -16.39 7.15 2.38
C GLU A 7 -16.50 7.10 0.86
N LEU A 8 -17.10 6.02 0.35
CA LEU A 8 -17.44 5.86 -1.07
C LEU A 8 -18.92 5.48 -1.14
N GLU A 9 -19.69 6.23 -1.94
CA GLU A 9 -21.12 5.98 -2.15
C GLU A 9 -21.96 5.92 -0.85
N GLY A 10 -21.58 6.71 0.17
CA GLY A 10 -22.25 6.73 1.48
C GLY A 10 -21.96 5.51 2.35
N GLN A 11 -20.97 4.69 1.98
CA GLN A 11 -20.50 3.55 2.75
C GLN A 11 -19.04 3.81 3.17
N VAL A 12 -18.75 3.62 4.46
CA VAL A 12 -17.41 3.81 5.00
C VAL A 12 -16.61 2.53 4.80
N TYR A 13 -15.59 2.62 3.95
CA TYR A 13 -14.64 1.56 3.70
C TYR A 13 -13.38 1.79 4.52
N ARG A 14 -12.86 0.73 5.12
CA ARG A 14 -11.55 0.75 5.77
C ARG A 14 -10.50 0.40 4.75
N CYS A 15 -9.67 1.38 4.44
CA CYS A 15 -8.54 1.25 3.56
C CYS A 15 -7.26 1.12 4.39
N TYR A 16 -6.38 0.27 3.91
CA TYR A 16 -5.07 0.05 4.49
C TYR A 16 -4.02 0.61 3.54
N GLY A 17 -3.03 1.27 4.12
CA GLY A 17 -1.91 1.89 3.44
C GLY A 17 -0.58 1.46 4.04
N ILE A 18 0.50 1.95 3.44
CA ILE A 18 1.87 1.69 3.88
C ILE A 18 2.68 2.98 3.93
N GLN A 19 3.51 3.08 4.95
CA GLN A 19 4.54 4.10 5.07
C GLN A 19 5.88 3.38 5.07
N LEU A 20 6.76 3.77 4.15
CA LEU A 20 8.14 3.28 4.06
C LEU A 20 9.09 4.46 4.15
N SER A 21 10.17 4.29 4.88
CA SER A 21 11.26 5.25 4.99
C SER A 21 12.52 4.65 4.36
N TYR A 22 12.92 5.18 3.21
CA TYR A 22 14.08 4.71 2.46
C TYR A 22 15.08 5.84 2.24
N ALA A 23 16.32 5.65 2.68
CA ALA A 23 17.42 6.61 2.47
C ALA A 23 17.09 8.07 2.89
N GLY A 24 16.26 8.25 3.93
CA GLY A 24 15.81 9.57 4.40
C GLY A 24 14.63 10.16 3.61
N ALA A 25 14.11 9.46 2.61
CA ALA A 25 12.85 9.77 1.96
C ALA A 25 11.73 8.94 2.57
N GLU A 26 10.67 9.59 3.02
CA GLU A 26 9.44 8.94 3.48
C GLU A 26 8.45 8.87 2.32
N VAL A 27 8.05 7.66 1.96
CA VAL A 27 7.01 7.41 0.98
C VAL A 27 5.80 6.88 1.73
N THR A 28 4.72 7.64 1.67
CA THR A 28 3.44 7.31 2.27
C THR A 28 2.46 7.05 1.14
N MET A 29 1.83 5.88 1.17
CA MET A 29 0.69 5.58 0.32
C MET A 29 -0.49 5.19 1.17
N GLU A 30 -1.49 6.06 1.10
CA GLU A 30 -2.83 5.86 1.65
C GLU A 30 -3.69 5.21 0.57
N ASP A 31 -4.73 4.46 0.96
CA ASP A 31 -5.68 3.87 0.02
C ASP A 31 -5.13 2.78 -0.93
N LEU A 32 -4.23 1.91 -0.43
CA LEU A 32 -3.68 0.82 -1.25
C LEU A 32 -4.66 -0.32 -1.47
N SER A 33 -5.37 -0.73 -0.42
CA SER A 33 -6.36 -1.80 -0.53
C SER A 33 -7.30 -1.79 0.67
N LEU A 34 -8.49 -2.34 0.49
CA LEU A 34 -9.42 -2.64 1.58
C LEU A 34 -9.01 -3.88 2.38
N ASP A 35 -8.12 -4.70 1.81
CA ASP A 35 -7.64 -5.95 2.39
C ASP A 35 -6.36 -5.75 3.20
N ARG A 36 -6.51 -5.80 4.53
CA ARG A 36 -5.39 -5.72 5.48
C ARG A 36 -4.30 -6.76 5.20
N GLU A 37 -4.68 -8.02 4.96
CA GLU A 37 -3.72 -9.11 4.73
C GLU A 37 -2.90 -8.91 3.46
N LYS A 38 -3.51 -8.34 2.41
CA LYS A 38 -2.79 -8.02 1.19
C LYS A 38 -1.76 -6.91 1.45
N VAL A 39 -2.14 -5.83 2.15
CA VAL A 39 -1.21 -4.75 2.52
C VAL A 39 -0.12 -5.23 3.48
N GLU A 40 -0.43 -6.09 4.44
CA GLU A 40 0.58 -6.64 5.35
C GLU A 40 1.62 -7.50 4.61
N ARG A 41 1.20 -8.30 3.62
CA ARG A 41 2.12 -9.04 2.75
C ARG A 41 3.02 -8.10 1.95
N LEU A 42 2.47 -7.02 1.42
CA LEU A 42 3.22 -6.01 0.68
C LEU A 42 4.27 -5.32 1.58
N VAL A 43 3.89 -4.98 2.82
CA VAL A 43 4.83 -4.45 3.83
C VAL A 43 5.97 -5.42 4.09
N ARG A 44 5.68 -6.71 4.28
CA ARG A 44 6.73 -7.72 4.50
C ARG A 44 7.65 -7.85 3.31
N LEU A 45 7.10 -7.97 2.10
CA LEU A 45 7.86 -7.99 0.85
C LEU A 45 8.78 -6.77 0.72
N CYS A 46 8.26 -5.57 0.98
CA CYS A 46 9.05 -4.34 0.92
C CYS A 46 10.20 -4.32 1.93
N ASN A 47 9.96 -4.81 3.15
CA ASN A 47 10.99 -4.92 4.18
C ASN A 47 12.03 -5.99 3.86
N GLU A 48 11.62 -7.17 3.36
CA GLU A 48 12.52 -8.27 3.00
C GLU A 48 13.40 -7.92 1.79
N LEU A 49 12.82 -7.26 0.79
CA LEU A 49 13.50 -6.89 -0.44
C LEU A 49 14.27 -5.55 -0.32
N ALA A 50 14.16 -4.86 0.82
CA ALA A 50 14.72 -3.51 1.03
C ALA A 50 14.46 -2.58 -0.18
N LEU A 51 13.23 -2.60 -0.69
CA LEU A 51 12.91 -1.99 -1.99
C LEU A 51 13.20 -0.49 -1.96
N SER A 52 13.92 -0.05 -2.98
CA SER A 52 14.03 1.37 -3.29
C SER A 52 12.63 1.91 -3.66
N PRO A 53 12.35 3.19 -3.38
CA PRO A 53 11.05 3.83 -3.62
C PRO A 53 10.60 3.76 -5.09
N LEU A 54 11.55 3.60 -6.03
CA LEU A 54 11.25 3.37 -7.45
C LEU A 54 10.57 2.02 -7.68
N HIS A 55 11.13 0.94 -7.13
CA HIS A 55 10.57 -0.41 -7.24
C HIS A 55 9.31 -0.59 -6.39
N PHE A 56 9.21 0.17 -5.30
CA PHE A 56 7.99 0.20 -4.50
C PHE A 56 6.78 0.62 -5.35
N ARG A 57 6.92 1.64 -6.21
CA ARG A 57 5.84 2.06 -7.10
C ARG A 57 5.46 0.97 -8.11
N ASP A 58 6.44 0.32 -8.75
CA ASP A 58 6.18 -0.80 -9.67
C ASP A 58 5.42 -1.95 -8.99
N VAL A 59 5.85 -2.35 -7.78
CA VAL A 59 5.19 -3.43 -7.01
C VAL A 59 3.75 -3.04 -6.63
N LEU A 60 3.50 -1.77 -6.38
CA LEU A 60 2.16 -1.28 -6.10
C LEU A 60 1.28 -1.21 -7.34
N GLU A 61 1.82 -0.77 -8.48
CA GLU A 61 1.09 -0.76 -9.75
C GLU A 61 0.75 -2.18 -10.21
N ASP A 62 1.63 -3.16 -9.98
CA ASP A 62 1.35 -4.59 -10.18
C ASP A 62 0.23 -5.07 -9.24
N PHE A 63 0.34 -4.75 -7.96
CA PHE A 63 -0.63 -5.14 -6.93
C PHE A 63 -2.03 -4.51 -7.09
N LEU A 64 -2.10 -3.24 -7.50
CA LEU A 64 -3.36 -2.54 -7.81
C LEU A 64 -3.90 -2.93 -9.20
N GLY A 65 -3.00 -3.22 -10.14
CA GLY A 65 -3.32 -3.63 -11.51
C GLY A 65 -3.99 -5.01 -11.58
N GLU A 66 -3.68 -5.91 -10.65
CA GLU A 66 -4.38 -7.20 -10.51
C GLU A 66 -5.87 -7.06 -10.11
N GLU A 67 -6.34 -5.88 -9.67
CA GLU A 67 -7.77 -5.59 -9.41
C GLU A 67 -8.45 -4.86 -10.59
N SER A 68 -7.83 -4.82 -11.77
CA SER A 68 -8.53 -4.51 -13.02
C SER A 68 -8.97 -5.78 -13.74
N ILE A 69 -10.16 -6.27 -13.36
CA ILE A 69 -11.29 -6.79 -14.18
C ILE A 69 -12.15 -7.73 -13.33
#